data_AF-A0A4P8SEX4-F1
#
_entry.id   AF-A0A4P8SEX4-F1
#
_cell.length_a   1.000
_cell.length_b   1.000
_cell.length_c   1.000
_cell.angle_alpha   90.00
_cell.angle_beta   90.00
_cell.angle_gamma   90.00
#
_symmetry.space_group_name_H-M   'P 1'
#
loop_
_entity.id
_entity.type
_entity.pdbx_description
1 polymer ?
#
loop_
_entity_poly.entity_id
_entity_poly.type
_entity_poly.pdbx_seq_one_letter_code
_entity_poly.pdbx_strand_id
1 'polypeptide(L)' 'MATLTIRNLDDEVKELLRLAAARNGHSMEEEVRSILRQAMLGGTPNYGLASRIHQRFAALSEGDLRAPVRDQLPRQWEIE' A
#
# COMPACT_ATOMS: atom_id res chain seq x y z
N MET A 1 8.36 13.40 18.72
CA MET A 1 9.24 13.16 17.55
C MET A 1 10.37 12.26 18.02
N ALA A 2 10.87 11.34 17.18
CA ALA A 2 12.01 10.49 17.51
C ALA A 2 13.07 10.64 16.41
N THR A 3 14.33 10.86 16.80
CA THR A 3 15.46 11.04 15.87
C THR A 3 16.32 9.79 15.88
N LEU A 4 16.56 9.22 14.70
CA LEU A 4 17.47 8.09 14.50
C LEU A 4 18.68 8.59 13.71
N THR A 5 19.88 8.35 14.24
CA THR A 5 21.14 8.71 13.57
C THR A 5 21.94 7.45 13.28
N ILE A 6 22.03 7.09 12.00
CA ILE A 6 22.89 5.99 11.53
C ILE A 6 24.29 6.57 11.30
N ARG A 7 25.31 5.94 11.90
CA ARG A 7 26.73 6.28 11.71
C ARG A 7 27.37 5.24 10.80
N ASN A 8 28.38 5.66 10.03
CA ASN A 8 29.12 4.80 9.08
C ASN A 8 28.18 4.04 8.12
N LEU A 9 27.13 4.73 7.63
CA LEU A 9 26.31 4.23 6.53
C LEU A 9 27.17 4.21 5.26
N ASP A 10 27.10 3.10 4.51
CA ASP A 10 27.79 2.95 3.24
C ASP A 10 27.31 3.99 2.20
N ASP A 11 28.24 4.60 1.46
CA ASP A 11 27.92 5.59 0.43
C ASP A 11 27.14 4.96 -0.75
N GLU A 12 27.32 3.66 -1.05
CA GLU A 12 26.48 2.96 -2.04
C GLU A 12 25.02 2.90 -1.55
N VAL A 13 24.80 2.49 -0.29
CA VAL A 13 23.45 2.40 0.30
C VAL A 13 22.78 3.78 0.37
N LYS A 14 23.55 4.83 0.66
CA LYS A 14 23.10 6.23 0.68
C LYS A 14 22.66 6.72 -0.71
N GLU A 15 23.39 6.39 -1.77
CA GLU A 15 22.97 6.74 -3.14
C GLU A 15 21.81 5.88 -3.64
N LEU A 16 21.73 4.61 -3.26
CA LEU A 16 20.57 3.75 -3.52
C LEU A 16 19.30 4.30 -2.83
N LEU A 17 19.40 4.79 -1.60
CA LEU A 17 18.31 5.49 -0.90
C LEU A 17 17.91 6.79 -1.61
N ARG A 18 18.87 7.55 -2.15
CA ARG A 18 18.60 8.77 -2.93
C ARG A 18 17.82 8.46 -4.20
N LEU A 19 18.20 7.39 -4.90
CA LEU A 19 17.53 6.89 -6.10
C LEU A 19 16.13 6.32 -5.80
N ALA A 20 15.96 5.58 -4.71
CA ALA A 20 14.66 5.05 -4.28
C ALA A 20 13.67 6.18 -3.97
N ALA A 21 14.09 7.18 -3.17
CA ALA A 21 13.27 8.33 -2.82
C ALA A 21 12.82 9.11 -4.07
N ALA A 22 13.75 9.37 -5.00
CA ALA A 22 13.44 10.06 -6.26
C ALA A 22 12.46 9.26 -7.15
N ARG A 23 12.55 7.93 -7.18
CA ARG A 23 11.63 7.06 -7.94
C ARG A 23 10.23 6.99 -7.33
N ASN A 24 10.12 7.11 -6.00
CA ASN A 24 8.85 7.06 -5.28
C ASN A 24 8.22 8.46 -5.07
N GLY A 25 8.90 9.55 -5.47
CA GLY A 25 8.42 10.92 -5.26
C GLY A 25 8.53 11.41 -3.81
N HIS A 26 9.37 10.76 -3.00
CA HIS A 26 9.55 11.05 -1.58
C HIS A 26 10.82 11.86 -1.30
N SER A 27 10.90 12.44 -0.09
CA SER A 27 12.19 12.83 0.48
C SER A 27 12.99 11.61 0.92
N MET A 28 14.31 11.70 0.98
CA MET A 28 15.17 10.62 1.49
C MET A 28 14.79 10.20 2.93
N GLU A 29 14.34 11.16 3.76
CA GLU A 29 13.86 10.89 5.11
C GLU A 29 12.57 10.05 5.13
N GLU A 30 11.59 10.39 4.28
CA GLU A 30 10.34 9.63 4.20
C GLU A 30 10.53 8.26 3.56
N GLU A 31 11.46 8.13 2.60
CA GLU A 31 11.81 6.83 2.01
C GLU A 31 12.48 5.91 3.06
N VAL A 32 13.47 6.41 3.82
CA VAL A 32 14.07 5.68 4.94
C VAL A 32 13.01 5.30 5.99
N ARG A 33 12.08 6.21 6.30
CA ARG A 33 10.95 5.94 7.21
C ARG A 33 10.03 4.86 6.64
N SER A 34 9.74 4.86 5.35
CA SER A 34 8.92 3.87 4.66
C SER A 34 9.56 2.48 4.70
N ILE A 35 10.85 2.39 4.37
CA ILE A 35 11.63 1.15 4.43
C ILE A 35 11.67 0.61 5.87
N LEU A 36 11.88 1.46 6.87
CA LEU A 36 11.87 1.04 8.28
C LEU A 36 10.48 0.57 8.75
N ARG A 37 9.38 1.23 8.33
CA ARG A 37 8.01 0.70 8.57
C ARG A 37 7.86 -0.69 7.95
N GLN A 38 8.29 -0.87 6.70
CA GLN A 38 8.15 -2.12 5.97
C GLN A 38 8.99 -3.26 6.56
N ALA A 39 10.21 -2.96 7.03
CA ALA A 39 11.06 -3.95 7.67
C ALA A 39 10.55 -4.36 9.07
N MET A 40 10.04 -3.41 9.87
CA MET A 40 9.73 -3.64 11.29
C MET A 40 8.28 -4.05 11.57
N LEU A 41 7.31 -3.58 10.79
CA LEU A 41 5.89 -3.89 11.00
C LEU A 41 5.39 -5.06 10.15
N GLY A 42 6.25 -5.59 9.27
CA GLY A 42 5.83 -6.30 8.07
C GLY A 42 5.23 -5.31 7.08
N GLY A 43 5.92 -5.07 5.96
CA GLY A 43 5.43 -4.17 4.93
C GLY A 43 4.04 -4.57 4.48
N THR A 44 3.14 -3.59 4.33
CA THR A 44 1.79 -3.81 3.78
C THR A 44 1.94 -4.62 2.50
N PRO A 45 1.57 -5.91 2.51
CA PRO A 45 2.17 -6.85 1.58
C PRO A 45 1.82 -6.47 0.16
N ASN A 46 2.78 -6.61 -0.77
CA ASN A 46 2.58 -6.30 -2.19
C ASN A 46 1.75 -7.38 -2.92
N TYR A 47 0.72 -7.84 -2.23
CA TYR A 47 -0.44 -8.50 -2.75
C TYR A 47 -1.12 -7.56 -3.73
N GLY A 48 -1.15 -7.94 -5.00
CA GLY A 48 -1.96 -7.26 -6.01
C GLY A 48 -3.43 -7.19 -5.57
N LEU A 49 -4.22 -6.31 -6.21
CA LEU A 49 -5.60 -6.03 -5.82
C LEU A 49 -6.43 -7.31 -5.61
N ALA A 50 -6.29 -8.31 -6.48
CA ALA A 50 -6.95 -9.62 -6.36
C ALA A 50 -6.59 -10.35 -5.05
N SER A 51 -5.32 -10.43 -4.68
CA SER A 51 -4.86 -11.08 -3.44
C SER A 51 -5.35 -10.34 -2.18
N ARG A 52 -5.43 -9.01 -2.21
CA ARG A 52 -6.01 -8.21 -1.11
C ARG A 52 -7.53 -8.40 -0.99
N ILE A 53 -8.24 -8.52 -2.11
CA ILE A 53 -9.67 -8.87 -2.15
C ILE A 53 -9.87 -10.27 -1.57
N HIS A 54 -9.15 -11.27 -2.07
CA HIS A 54 -9.22 -12.65 -1.60
C HIS A 54 -9.00 -12.75 -0.08
N GLN A 55 -7.91 -12.16 0.44
CA GLN A 55 -7.62 -12.20 1.87
C GLN A 55 -8.69 -11.52 2.73
N ARG A 56 -9.35 -10.45 2.23
CA ARG A 56 -10.44 -9.76 2.94
C ARG A 56 -11.72 -10.60 3.01
N PHE A 57 -11.97 -11.46 2.03
CA PHE A 57 -13.18 -12.30 1.96
C PHE A 57 -12.94 -13.78 2.33
N ALA A 58 -11.69 -14.19 2.60
CA ALA A 58 -11.32 -15.57 2.92
C ALA A 58 -11.96 -16.15 4.20
N ALA A 59 -12.59 -15.32 5.04
CA ALA A 59 -13.33 -15.74 6.22
C ALA A 59 -14.85 -15.84 5.99
N LEU A 60 -15.35 -15.47 4.80
CA LEU A 60 -16.77 -15.57 4.47
C LEU A 60 -17.11 -16.93 3.84
N SER A 61 -18.27 -17.44 4.21
CA SER A 61 -18.86 -18.67 3.68
C SER A 61 -19.95 -18.37 2.64
N GLU A 62 -20.39 -19.40 1.92
CA GLU A 62 -21.51 -19.28 0.99
C GLU A 62 -22.80 -18.86 1.73
N GLY A 63 -23.35 -17.71 1.34
CA GLY A 63 -24.55 -17.10 1.96
C GLY A 63 -24.30 -15.87 2.84
N ASP A 64 -23.05 -15.57 3.23
CA ASP A 64 -22.72 -14.36 4.01
C ASP A 64 -22.90 -13.07 3.19
N LEU A 65 -22.54 -13.12 1.90
CA LEU A 65 -22.77 -12.04 0.94
C LEU A 65 -24.09 -12.26 0.21
N ARG A 66 -25.19 -11.74 0.77
CA ARG A 66 -26.48 -11.69 0.09
C ARG A 66 -26.50 -10.54 -0.93
N ALA A 67 -26.78 -10.85 -2.19
CA ALA A 67 -26.99 -9.83 -3.20
C ALA A 67 -28.21 -8.97 -2.82
N PRO A 68 -28.10 -7.63 -2.83
CA PRO A 68 -29.27 -6.76 -2.59
C PRO A 68 -30.28 -6.90 -3.73
N VAL A 69 -31.56 -6.75 -3.40
CA VAL A 69 -32.63 -6.64 -4.40
C VAL A 69 -32.34 -5.44 -5.30
N ARG A 70 -32.44 -5.62 -6.62
CA ARG A 70 -32.30 -4.56 -7.62
C ARG A 70 -33.69 -4.09 -8.03
N ASP A 71 -34.23 -3.16 -7.27
CA ASP A 71 -35.54 -2.51 -7.48
C ASP A 71 -35.45 -1.27 -8.39
N GLN A 72 -34.31 -0.57 -8.35
CA GLN A 72 -34.05 0.62 -9.16
C GLN A 72 -33.62 0.28 -10.59
N LEU A 73 -34.18 1.02 -11.55
CA LEU A 73 -33.65 1.09 -12.92
C LEU A 73 -32.22 1.63 -12.90
N PRO A 74 -31.34 1.20 -13.85
CA PRO A 74 -30.03 1.82 -14.01
C PRO A 74 -30.16 3.34 -14.19
N ARG A 75 -29.30 4.12 -13.52
CA ARG A 75 -29.22 5.58 -13.78
C ARG A 75 -29.00 5.80 -15.28
N GLN A 76 -29.80 6.70 -15.87
CA GLN A 76 -29.66 7.04 -17.27
C GLN A 76 -28.28 7.67 -17.51
N TRP A 77 -27.73 7.39 -18.70
CA TRP A 77 -26.55 8.07 -19.22
C TRP A 77 -27.00 9.44 -19.75
N GLU A 78 -26.68 10.47 -18.97
CA GLU A 78 -26.62 11.84 -19.46
C GLU A 78 -25.22 12.03 -20.03
N ILE A 79 -25.11 12.01 -21.36
CA ILE A 79 -23.94 12.48 -22.09
C ILE A 79 -24.40 13.70 -22.90
N GLU A 80 -23.61 14.77 -22.82
CA GLU A 80 -23.70 16.00 -23.60
C GLU A 80 -22.52 16.05 -24.59
#